data_AF-I0WSK9-F1
#
_entry.id   AF-I0WSK9-F1
#
_cell.length_a   1.000
_cell.length_b   1.000
_cell.length_c   1.000
_cell.angle_alpha   90.00
_cell.angle_beta   90.00
_cell.angle_gamma   90.00
#
_symmetry.space_group_name_H-M   'P 1'
#
loop_
_entity.id
_entity.type
_entity.pdbx_description
1 polymer ?
#
loop_
_entity_poly.entity_id
_entity_poly.type
_entity_poly.pdbx_seq_one_letter_code
_entity_poly.pdbx_strand_id
1 'polypeptide(L)'
;MSSLTTSIAVGDRTVSDARRVSELGLSLPEASLTGIVVAGVLAPATTSGATRTGLQWNSQYAVAGDDVVHVESVVTRIEQSETGAEFDRHVRLVDEAGSIREEGIETWRSPEPSDVRFDPAVDFCTPAWGERLRESVSTDTAFASSLSTWDGTVGLRCTDSSGRARELQLRIYRGTIIDVARRVPGGATFTLIAPAVTWVDLVFAERNDFMRRAISGEFSSSGDGYEYLRLTKPLDIIIAHARSAAREWQSVSGHTLPLTCGREARP
;
A
#
# COMPACT_ATOMS: atom_id res chain seq x y z
N MET A 1 -4.07 1.96 -34.90
CA MET A 1 -3.83 2.82 -33.73
C MET A 1 -3.62 1.89 -32.55
N SER A 2 -2.37 1.64 -32.15
CA SER A 2 -2.09 0.84 -30.95
C SER A 2 -2.53 1.65 -29.74
N SER A 3 -3.68 1.30 -29.14
CA SER A 3 -3.91 1.66 -27.74
C SER A 3 -2.77 1.02 -26.96
N LEU A 4 -1.92 1.83 -26.35
CA LEU A 4 -1.07 1.38 -25.26
C LEU A 4 -2.03 0.92 -24.17
N THR A 5 -2.25 -0.38 -24.05
CA THR A 5 -2.95 -0.96 -22.91
C THR A 5 -2.03 -0.78 -21.71
N THR A 6 -2.24 0.29 -20.95
CA THR A 6 -1.50 0.53 -19.71
C THR A 6 -2.02 -0.47 -18.68
N SER A 7 -1.23 -1.51 -18.41
CA SER A 7 -1.53 -2.49 -17.35
C SER A 7 -1.43 -1.82 -15.99
N ILE A 8 -2.40 -2.06 -15.11
CA ILE A 8 -2.43 -1.56 -13.73
C ILE A 8 -1.38 -2.28 -12.87
N ALA A 9 -0.59 -1.54 -12.09
CA ALA A 9 0.38 -2.07 -11.14
C ALA A 9 0.15 -1.56 -9.70
N VAL A 10 0.63 -2.30 -8.70
CA VAL A 10 0.68 -1.79 -7.32
C VAL A 10 1.56 -0.54 -7.26
N GLY A 11 1.05 0.51 -6.62
CA GLY A 11 1.70 1.82 -6.57
C GLY A 11 1.27 2.79 -7.66
N ASP A 12 0.49 2.36 -8.66
CA ASP A 12 -0.11 3.27 -9.64
C ASP A 12 -1.02 4.27 -8.93
N ARG A 13 -0.78 5.56 -9.18
CA ARG A 13 -1.49 6.67 -8.57
C ARG A 13 -2.22 7.49 -9.60
N THR A 14 -3.41 7.96 -9.23
CA THR A 14 -4.15 8.93 -10.03
C THR A 14 -4.70 10.04 -9.15
N VAL A 15 -4.83 11.22 -9.74
CA VAL A 15 -5.42 12.40 -9.11
C VAL A 15 -6.42 13.00 -10.10
N SER A 16 -7.65 13.25 -9.65
CA SER A 16 -8.66 13.93 -10.47
C SER A 16 -8.47 15.45 -10.43
N ASP A 17 -9.11 16.16 -11.35
CA ASP A 17 -9.33 17.59 -11.17
C ASP A 17 -10.21 17.85 -9.93
N ALA A 18 -9.96 18.97 -9.25
CA ALA A 18 -10.82 19.44 -8.16
C ALA A 18 -12.17 19.92 -8.71
N ARG A 19 -13.25 19.54 -8.02
CA ARG A 19 -14.62 19.91 -8.37
C ARG A 19 -15.42 20.23 -7.13
N ARG A 20 -16.36 21.18 -7.24
CA ARG A 20 -17.34 21.43 -6.19
C ARG A 20 -18.38 20.32 -6.19
N VAL A 21 -18.71 19.75 -5.03
CA VAL A 21 -19.63 18.62 -4.92
C VAL A 21 -21.01 18.94 -5.52
N SER A 22 -21.51 20.16 -5.32
CA SER A 22 -22.80 20.61 -5.88
C SER A 22 -22.84 20.65 -7.41
N GLU A 23 -21.70 20.84 -8.07
CA GLU A 23 -21.60 20.89 -9.55
C GLU A 23 -21.86 19.51 -10.19
N LEU A 24 -21.73 18.44 -9.41
CA LEU A 24 -21.97 17.07 -9.87
C LEU A 24 -23.47 16.74 -9.95
N GLY A 25 -24.35 17.65 -9.51
CA GLY A 25 -25.81 17.47 -9.58
C GLY A 25 -26.32 16.30 -8.73
N LEU A 26 -25.55 15.88 -7.73
CA LEU A 26 -25.88 14.74 -6.89
C LEU A 26 -26.92 15.15 -5.84
N SER A 27 -28.11 14.54 -5.89
CA SER A 27 -29.13 14.67 -4.85
C SER A 27 -29.26 13.32 -4.15
N LEU A 28 -28.45 13.11 -3.12
CA LEU A 28 -28.46 11.89 -2.32
C LEU A 28 -29.08 12.15 -0.94
N PRO A 29 -29.89 11.23 -0.42
CA PRO A 29 -30.60 11.42 0.85
C PRO A 29 -29.66 11.38 2.07
N GLU A 30 -28.46 10.81 1.94
CA GLU A 30 -27.49 10.67 3.03
C GLU A 30 -26.11 11.21 2.64
N ALA A 31 -25.51 11.99 3.52
CA ALA A 31 -24.15 12.54 3.34
C ALA A 31 -23.10 11.42 3.21
N SER A 32 -23.30 10.28 3.90
CA SER A 32 -22.44 9.09 3.84
C SER A 32 -22.34 8.46 2.45
N LEU A 33 -23.35 8.65 1.59
CA LEU A 33 -23.36 8.16 0.20
C LEU A 33 -22.78 9.18 -0.77
N THR A 34 -22.76 10.46 -0.38
CA THR A 34 -22.29 11.54 -1.25
C THR A 34 -20.82 11.35 -1.57
N GLY A 35 -19.97 11.12 -0.57
CA GLY A 35 -18.55 10.84 -0.79
C GLY A 35 -18.30 9.65 -1.72
N ILE A 36 -19.03 8.55 -1.54
CA ILE A 36 -18.90 7.35 -2.40
C ILE A 36 -19.19 7.68 -3.88
N VAL A 37 -20.25 8.43 -4.13
CA VAL A 37 -20.67 8.76 -5.51
C VAL A 37 -19.74 9.82 -6.11
N VAL A 38 -19.36 10.84 -5.35
CA VAL A 38 -18.36 11.84 -5.76
C VAL A 38 -17.06 11.14 -6.15
N ALA A 39 -16.57 10.23 -5.31
CA ALA A 39 -15.38 9.44 -5.59
C ALA A 39 -15.53 8.59 -6.85
N GLY A 40 -16.68 7.92 -7.04
CA GLY A 40 -16.94 7.12 -8.23
C GLY A 40 -17.03 7.93 -9.54
N VAL A 41 -17.51 9.18 -9.48
CA VAL A 41 -17.64 10.07 -10.64
C VAL A 41 -16.30 10.71 -11.01
N LEU A 42 -15.51 11.10 -10.00
CA LEU A 42 -14.25 11.82 -10.20
C LEU A 42 -13.05 10.88 -10.37
N ALA A 43 -13.08 9.68 -9.79
CA ALA A 43 -11.98 8.73 -9.90
C ALA A 43 -11.75 8.34 -11.36
N PRO A 44 -10.51 8.41 -11.85
CA PRO A 44 -10.17 7.92 -13.18
C PRO A 44 -10.57 6.45 -13.35
N ALA A 45 -11.01 6.11 -14.56
CA ALA A 45 -11.33 4.74 -14.94
C ALA A 45 -10.10 3.84 -14.71
N THR A 46 -10.32 2.65 -14.16
CA THR A 46 -9.26 1.69 -13.85
C THR A 46 -8.77 1.00 -15.13
N THR A 47 -9.53 0.04 -15.65
CA THR A 47 -9.33 -0.61 -16.95
C THR A 47 -10.68 -0.87 -17.63
N SER A 48 -10.67 -1.04 -18.94
CA SER A 48 -11.88 -1.37 -19.70
C SER A 48 -12.42 -2.74 -19.28
N GLY A 49 -13.66 -2.79 -18.80
CA GLY A 49 -14.33 -4.05 -18.44
C GLY A 49 -14.10 -4.51 -17.00
N ALA A 50 -13.30 -3.81 -16.20
CA ALA A 50 -13.21 -4.08 -14.77
C ALA A 50 -14.53 -3.70 -14.06
N THR A 51 -14.93 -4.53 -13.11
CA THR A 51 -16.15 -4.33 -12.30
C THR A 51 -15.79 -4.21 -10.82
N ARG A 52 -16.39 -3.25 -10.12
CA ARG A 52 -16.21 -3.11 -8.68
C ARG A 52 -17.04 -4.17 -7.96
N THR A 53 -16.38 -5.06 -7.24
CA THR A 53 -16.99 -6.19 -6.52
C THR A 53 -17.02 -5.97 -5.01
N GLY A 54 -16.22 -5.03 -4.49
CA GLY A 54 -16.18 -4.68 -3.07
C GLY A 54 -15.97 -3.18 -2.87
N LEU A 55 -16.55 -2.65 -1.79
CA LEU A 55 -16.35 -1.27 -1.35
C LEU A 55 -16.42 -1.23 0.17
N GLN A 56 -15.43 -0.60 0.77
CA GLN A 56 -15.50 -0.13 2.13
C GLN A 56 -15.18 1.35 2.16
N TRP A 57 -15.96 2.09 2.95
CA TRP A 57 -15.90 3.53 2.99
C TRP A 57 -15.94 4.02 4.43
N ASN A 58 -15.15 5.05 4.73
CA ASN A 58 -15.05 5.68 6.03
C ASN A 58 -15.27 7.18 5.87
N SER A 59 -16.34 7.67 6.48
CA SER A 59 -16.81 9.05 6.40
C SER A 59 -16.73 9.75 7.75
N GLN A 60 -15.50 9.93 8.27
CA GLN A 60 -15.30 10.68 9.52
C GLN A 60 -15.81 12.13 9.41
N TYR A 61 -15.61 12.76 8.25
CA TYR A 61 -16.12 14.10 7.94
C TYR A 61 -16.74 14.12 6.55
N ALA A 62 -18.01 13.72 6.48
CA ALA A 62 -18.75 13.64 5.22
C ALA A 62 -18.65 14.95 4.41
N VAL A 63 -18.49 14.82 3.09
CA VAL A 63 -18.47 15.94 2.16
C VAL A 63 -19.86 16.55 2.04
N ALA A 64 -19.91 17.87 1.97
CA ALA A 64 -21.10 18.67 1.75
C ALA A 64 -21.09 19.28 0.34
N GLY A 65 -22.25 19.79 -0.10
CA GLY A 65 -22.40 20.35 -1.45
C GLY A 65 -21.44 21.50 -1.78
N ASP A 66 -21.11 22.33 -0.80
CA ASP A 66 -20.23 23.48 -1.00
C ASP A 66 -18.73 23.14 -0.98
N ASP A 67 -18.39 21.90 -0.59
CA ASP A 67 -17.00 21.45 -0.54
C ASP A 67 -16.43 21.33 -1.96
N VAL A 68 -15.19 21.78 -2.11
CA VAL A 68 -14.39 21.55 -3.31
C VAL A 68 -13.41 20.43 -2.99
N VAL A 69 -13.48 19.34 -3.76
CA VAL A 69 -12.69 18.14 -3.51
C VAL A 69 -12.08 17.60 -4.79
N HIS A 70 -10.94 16.93 -4.67
CA HIS A 70 -10.39 16.04 -5.69
C HIS A 70 -10.29 14.61 -5.15
N VAL A 71 -10.20 13.65 -6.05
CA VAL A 71 -9.94 12.25 -5.72
C VAL A 71 -8.46 11.97 -5.89
N GLU A 72 -7.85 11.42 -4.85
CA GLU A 72 -6.57 10.73 -4.95
C GLU A 72 -6.82 9.22 -4.87
N SER A 73 -6.17 8.44 -5.73
CA SER A 73 -6.25 6.99 -5.64
C SER A 73 -4.90 6.32 -5.85
N VAL A 74 -4.75 5.14 -5.23
CA VAL A 74 -3.57 4.29 -5.38
C VAL A 74 -3.93 2.82 -5.35
N VAL A 75 -3.35 2.04 -6.24
CA VAL A 75 -3.51 0.58 -6.25
C VAL A 75 -2.60 -0.04 -5.19
N THR A 76 -3.17 -0.82 -4.28
CA THR A 76 -2.47 -1.34 -3.09
C THR A 76 -2.25 -2.84 -3.09
N ARG A 77 -3.00 -3.58 -3.92
CA ARG A 77 -2.91 -5.03 -4.04
C ARG A 77 -3.30 -5.45 -5.44
N ILE A 78 -2.61 -6.45 -5.99
CA ILE A 78 -2.98 -7.17 -7.21
C ILE A 78 -2.87 -8.66 -6.92
N GLU A 79 -3.87 -9.40 -7.36
CA GLU A 79 -3.92 -10.86 -7.34
C GLU A 79 -4.35 -11.33 -8.73
N GLN A 80 -3.51 -12.12 -9.40
CA GLN A 80 -3.82 -12.71 -10.69
C GLN A 80 -4.32 -14.14 -10.51
N SER A 81 -5.30 -14.52 -11.32
CA SER A 81 -5.77 -15.91 -11.46
C SER A 81 -5.83 -16.28 -12.94
N GLU A 82 -6.07 -17.57 -13.23
CA GLU A 82 -6.30 -18.03 -14.61
C GLU A 82 -7.54 -17.41 -15.25
N THR A 83 -8.50 -16.95 -14.44
CA THR A 83 -9.82 -16.46 -14.86
C THR A 83 -9.96 -14.94 -14.85
N GLY A 84 -8.88 -14.22 -14.56
CA GLY A 84 -8.86 -12.76 -14.51
C GLY A 84 -7.88 -12.22 -13.49
N ALA A 85 -8.16 -11.02 -13.03
CA ALA A 85 -7.38 -10.36 -11.99
C ALA A 85 -8.29 -9.66 -10.98
N GLU A 86 -7.86 -9.63 -9.73
CA GLU A 86 -8.47 -8.85 -8.67
C GLU A 86 -7.45 -7.83 -8.16
N PHE A 87 -7.87 -6.59 -7.95
CA PHE A 87 -7.00 -5.56 -7.39
C PHE A 87 -7.77 -4.67 -6.43
N ASP A 88 -7.05 -4.19 -5.41
CA ASP A 88 -7.60 -3.22 -4.48
C ASP A 88 -7.03 -1.84 -4.77
N ARG A 89 -7.91 -0.84 -4.72
CA ARG A 89 -7.58 0.57 -4.89
C ARG A 89 -8.01 1.33 -3.65
N HIS A 90 -7.08 2.00 -3.00
CA HIS A 90 -7.36 2.95 -1.94
C HIS A 90 -7.70 4.31 -2.56
N VAL A 91 -8.77 4.94 -2.09
CA VAL A 91 -9.33 6.18 -2.64
C VAL A 91 -9.52 7.18 -1.49
N ARG A 92 -9.15 8.43 -1.70
CA ARG A 92 -9.31 9.54 -0.75
C ARG A 92 -10.00 10.71 -1.43
N LEU A 93 -10.97 11.31 -0.75
CA LEU A 93 -11.49 12.63 -1.07
C LEU A 93 -10.71 13.65 -0.25
N VAL A 94 -10.05 14.56 -0.95
CA VAL A 94 -9.18 15.57 -0.36
C VAL A 94 -9.76 16.95 -0.68
N ASP A 95 -9.84 17.81 0.33
CA ASP A 95 -10.30 19.19 0.16
C ASP A 95 -9.18 20.14 -0.30
N GLU A 96 -9.52 21.40 -0.57
CA GLU A 96 -8.55 22.44 -0.98
C GLU A 96 -7.46 22.72 0.06
N ALA A 97 -7.71 22.41 1.33
CA ALA A 97 -6.72 22.55 2.40
C ALA A 97 -5.77 21.33 2.50
N GLY A 98 -5.98 20.30 1.66
CA GLY A 98 -5.22 19.06 1.68
C GLY A 98 -5.66 18.09 2.79
N SER A 99 -6.83 18.31 3.40
CA SER A 99 -7.36 17.43 4.44
C SER A 99 -8.19 16.31 3.82
N ILE A 100 -8.01 15.09 4.32
CA ILE A 100 -8.82 13.93 3.90
C ILE A 100 -10.20 14.07 4.55
N ARG A 101 -11.23 14.19 3.73
CA ARG A 101 -12.64 14.27 4.16
C ARG A 101 -13.21 12.88 4.39
N GLU A 102 -13.02 12.03 3.39
CA GLU A 102 -13.50 10.65 3.36
C GLU A 102 -12.49 9.78 2.61
N GLU A 103 -12.45 8.50 2.93
CA GLU A 103 -11.58 7.54 2.26
C GLU A 103 -12.23 6.16 2.20
N GLY A 104 -11.73 5.33 1.28
CA GLY A 104 -12.21 3.98 1.13
C GLY A 104 -11.26 3.07 0.39
N ILE A 105 -11.62 1.80 0.37
CA ILE A 105 -10.95 0.77 -0.40
C ILE A 105 -11.98 0.13 -1.31
N GLU A 106 -11.65 0.09 -2.59
CA GLU A 106 -12.45 -0.55 -3.63
C GLU A 106 -11.74 -1.82 -4.08
N THR A 107 -12.48 -2.92 -4.18
CA THR A 107 -12.00 -4.14 -4.82
C THR A 107 -12.61 -4.25 -6.20
N TRP A 108 -11.75 -4.45 -7.20
CA TRP A 108 -12.11 -4.53 -8.60
C TRP A 108 -11.72 -5.88 -9.16
N ARG A 109 -12.53 -6.40 -10.08
CA ARG A 109 -12.23 -7.61 -10.85
C ARG A 109 -12.16 -7.27 -12.33
N SER A 110 -11.02 -7.55 -12.96
CA SER A 110 -10.88 -7.56 -14.42
C SER A 110 -11.01 -8.99 -14.96
N PRO A 111 -11.73 -9.19 -16.07
CA PRO A 111 -11.78 -10.49 -16.76
C PRO A 111 -10.46 -10.86 -17.46
N GLU A 112 -9.59 -9.90 -17.76
CA GLU A 112 -8.36 -10.10 -18.52
C GLU A 112 -7.15 -10.03 -17.57
N PRO A 113 -6.41 -11.13 -17.33
CA PRO A 113 -5.24 -11.12 -16.44
C PRO A 113 -4.13 -10.16 -16.90
N SER A 114 -4.08 -9.87 -18.21
CA SER A 114 -3.11 -8.95 -18.83
C SER A 114 -3.38 -7.47 -18.53
N ASP A 115 -4.55 -7.12 -18.01
CA ASP A 115 -4.89 -5.77 -17.57
C ASP A 115 -4.09 -5.33 -16.34
N VAL A 116 -3.51 -6.28 -15.60
CA VAL A 116 -2.73 -6.00 -14.40
C VAL A 116 -1.30 -6.54 -14.54
N ARG A 117 -0.36 -5.85 -13.91
CA ARG A 117 1.04 -6.22 -13.83
C ARG A 117 1.35 -6.63 -12.40
N PHE A 118 1.67 -7.91 -12.22
CA PHE A 118 2.07 -8.45 -10.92
C PHE A 118 3.60 -8.58 -10.83
N ASP A 119 4.16 -8.20 -9.68
CA ASP A 119 5.56 -8.48 -9.34
C ASP A 119 5.73 -8.69 -7.82
N PRO A 120 6.43 -9.76 -7.40
CA PRO A 120 6.73 -9.99 -6.00
C PRO A 120 7.42 -8.82 -5.28
N ALA A 121 8.14 -7.93 -5.96
CA ALA A 121 8.81 -6.77 -5.37
C ALA A 121 7.84 -5.76 -4.72
N VAL A 122 6.58 -5.75 -5.16
CA VAL A 122 5.53 -4.83 -4.68
C VAL A 122 4.34 -5.57 -4.07
N ASP A 123 4.45 -6.89 -3.90
CA ASP A 123 3.40 -7.74 -3.32
C ASP A 123 3.54 -7.84 -1.79
N PHE A 124 3.40 -6.71 -1.11
CA PHE A 124 3.76 -6.56 0.31
C PHE A 124 3.11 -7.60 1.23
N CYS A 125 3.91 -8.07 2.21
CA CYS A 125 3.51 -9.02 3.24
C CYS A 125 3.04 -10.39 2.71
N THR A 126 3.51 -10.81 1.53
CA THR A 126 3.35 -12.19 1.03
C THR A 126 4.68 -12.97 1.12
N PRO A 127 4.62 -14.32 1.10
CA PRO A 127 5.84 -15.13 1.04
C PRO A 127 6.73 -14.82 -0.16
N ALA A 128 6.14 -14.54 -1.34
CA ALA A 128 6.90 -14.23 -2.55
C ALA A 128 7.71 -12.93 -2.38
N TRP A 129 7.11 -11.89 -1.78
CA TRP A 129 7.82 -10.67 -1.41
C TRP A 129 8.88 -10.92 -0.34
N GLY A 130 8.57 -11.73 0.67
CA GLY A 130 9.51 -12.10 1.72
C GLY A 130 10.75 -12.83 1.23
N GLU A 131 10.61 -13.69 0.22
CA GLU A 131 11.75 -14.38 -0.40
C GLU A 131 12.65 -13.42 -1.17
N ARG A 132 12.08 -12.45 -1.90
CA ARG A 132 12.86 -11.38 -2.55
C ARG A 132 13.60 -10.53 -1.52
N LEU A 133 12.96 -10.21 -0.39
CA LEU A 133 13.62 -9.51 0.70
C LEU A 133 14.76 -10.33 1.30
N ARG A 134 14.54 -11.62 1.57
CA ARG A 134 15.56 -12.51 2.10
C ARG A 134 16.78 -12.55 1.19
N GLU A 135 16.57 -12.71 -0.11
CA GLU A 135 17.65 -12.71 -1.10
C GLU A 135 18.42 -11.39 -1.07
N SER A 136 17.72 -10.26 -1.15
CA SER A 136 18.34 -8.92 -1.16
C SER A 136 19.13 -8.62 0.12
N VAL A 137 18.53 -8.90 1.28
CA VAL A 137 19.11 -8.63 2.62
C VAL A 137 20.26 -9.58 2.94
N SER A 138 20.33 -10.78 2.35
CA SER A 138 21.38 -11.77 2.63
C SER A 138 22.81 -11.27 2.38
N THR A 139 22.95 -10.24 1.56
CA THR A 139 24.24 -9.61 1.23
C THR A 139 24.57 -8.39 2.08
N ASP A 140 23.64 -7.94 2.95
CA ASP A 140 23.82 -6.76 3.79
C ASP A 140 24.53 -7.12 5.13
N THR A 141 25.78 -6.68 5.24
CA THR A 141 26.60 -6.88 6.44
C THR A 141 26.12 -6.08 7.65
N ALA A 142 25.44 -4.94 7.46
CA ALA A 142 24.86 -4.15 8.53
C ALA A 142 23.63 -4.87 9.12
N PHE A 143 22.83 -5.53 8.27
CA PHE A 143 21.75 -6.40 8.73
C PHE A 143 22.31 -7.56 9.57
N ALA A 144 23.24 -8.33 8.99
CA ALA A 144 23.81 -9.50 9.64
C ALA A 144 24.47 -9.16 10.99
N SER A 145 25.25 -8.08 11.05
CA SER A 145 25.91 -7.64 12.29
C SER A 145 24.93 -7.13 13.35
N SER A 146 23.85 -6.44 12.94
CA SER A 146 22.85 -5.92 13.89
C SER A 146 22.04 -7.00 14.62
N LEU A 147 22.03 -8.22 14.07
CA LEU A 147 21.23 -9.34 14.54
C LEU A 147 22.10 -10.56 14.92
N SER A 148 23.42 -10.41 15.02
CA SER A 148 24.35 -11.53 15.22
C SER A 148 24.13 -12.32 16.53
N THR A 149 23.50 -11.68 17.52
CA THR A 149 23.15 -12.28 18.82
C THR A 149 21.64 -12.43 19.00
N TRP A 150 20.86 -12.28 17.94
CA TRP A 150 19.40 -12.29 18.01
C TRP A 150 18.82 -13.44 17.19
N ASP A 151 17.89 -14.15 17.81
CA ASP A 151 17.15 -15.25 17.22
C ASP A 151 15.66 -15.03 17.50
N GLY A 152 14.83 -15.13 16.48
CA GLY A 152 13.41 -14.90 16.63
C GLY A 152 12.69 -14.80 15.30
N THR A 153 11.43 -14.37 15.35
CA THR A 153 10.57 -14.26 14.17
C THR A 153 9.96 -12.87 14.13
N VAL A 154 10.13 -12.17 13.01
CA VAL A 154 9.49 -10.88 12.76
C VAL A 154 8.27 -11.08 11.86
N GLY A 155 7.10 -10.65 12.30
CA GLY A 155 5.90 -10.59 11.48
C GLY A 155 5.79 -9.24 10.76
N LEU A 156 5.38 -9.24 9.50
CA LEU A 156 5.02 -8.06 8.73
C LEU A 156 3.59 -8.27 8.24
N ARG A 157 2.67 -7.42 8.69
CA ARG A 157 1.23 -7.54 8.39
C ARG A 157 0.74 -6.31 7.62
N CYS A 158 0.18 -6.59 6.46
CA CYS A 158 -0.58 -5.66 5.65
C CYS A 158 -2.05 -5.88 5.95
N THR A 159 -2.69 -4.91 6.62
CA THR A 159 -4.14 -4.94 6.77
C THR A 159 -4.78 -4.34 5.53
N ASP A 160 -5.76 -5.05 4.99
CA ASP A 160 -6.78 -4.44 4.18
C ASP A 160 -8.07 -4.37 4.98
N SER A 161 -8.94 -3.49 4.54
CA SER A 161 -10.20 -3.26 5.22
C SER A 161 -11.22 -4.36 4.90
N SER A 162 -11.04 -5.11 3.81
CA SER A 162 -11.85 -6.28 3.42
C SER A 162 -11.73 -7.48 4.38
N GLY A 163 -10.91 -7.38 5.42
CA GLY A 163 -10.67 -8.45 6.39
C GLY A 163 -9.67 -9.50 5.90
N ARG A 164 -9.04 -9.30 4.74
CA ARG A 164 -8.07 -10.20 4.11
C ARG A 164 -6.63 -9.81 4.43
N ALA A 165 -6.36 -9.52 5.70
CA ALA A 165 -5.00 -9.17 6.13
C ALA A 165 -3.97 -10.22 5.69
N ARG A 166 -2.90 -9.75 5.04
CA ARG A 166 -1.77 -10.56 4.61
C ARG A 166 -0.67 -10.44 5.65
N GLU A 167 -0.14 -11.57 6.07
CA GLU A 167 0.97 -11.61 7.00
C GLU A 167 2.06 -12.52 6.47
N LEU A 168 3.28 -12.00 6.58
CA LEU A 168 4.51 -12.71 6.37
C LEU A 168 5.27 -12.79 7.71
N GLN A 169 5.90 -13.91 7.97
CA GLN A 169 6.78 -14.12 9.11
C GLN A 169 8.18 -14.48 8.61
N LEU A 170 9.16 -13.68 9.02
CA LEU A 170 10.58 -13.82 8.72
C LEU A 170 11.25 -14.46 9.93
N ARG A 171 11.65 -15.72 9.83
CA ARG A 171 12.41 -16.39 10.88
C ARG A 171 13.88 -16.04 10.70
N ILE A 172 14.49 -15.50 11.74
CA ILE A 172 15.86 -15.03 11.72
C ILE A 172 16.66 -15.78 12.76
N TYR A 173 17.85 -16.19 12.35
CA TYR A 173 18.85 -16.80 13.21
C TYR A 173 20.19 -16.10 12.98
N ARG A 174 20.72 -15.46 14.02
CA ARG A 174 22.02 -14.77 14.03
C ARG A 174 22.27 -13.90 12.79
N GLY A 175 21.30 -13.07 12.45
CA GLY A 175 21.39 -12.13 11.33
C GLY A 175 21.20 -12.72 9.94
N THR A 176 20.73 -13.95 9.85
CA THR A 176 20.27 -14.56 8.59
C THR A 176 18.78 -14.84 8.66
N ILE A 177 18.01 -14.41 7.65
CA ILE A 177 16.63 -14.88 7.47
C ILE A 177 16.72 -16.32 6.95
N ILE A 178 16.32 -17.28 7.77
CA ILE A 178 16.42 -18.73 7.49
C ILE A 178 15.14 -19.34 6.96
N ASP A 179 13.99 -18.66 7.15
CA ASP A 179 12.68 -19.12 6.68
C ASP A 179 11.73 -17.93 6.47
N VAL A 180 10.85 -18.07 5.49
CA VAL A 180 9.87 -17.07 5.05
C VAL A 180 8.53 -17.78 4.88
N ALA A 181 7.59 -17.53 5.77
CA ALA A 181 6.31 -18.25 5.78
C ALA A 181 5.14 -17.34 6.12
N ARG A 182 3.91 -17.78 5.83
CA ARG A 182 2.71 -17.09 6.33
C ARG A 182 2.56 -17.21 7.85
N ARG A 183 3.00 -18.35 8.39
CA ARG A 183 3.01 -18.67 9.83
C ARG A 183 4.17 -19.62 10.11
N VAL A 184 4.89 -19.39 11.19
CA VAL A 184 5.91 -20.32 11.70
C VAL A 184 5.45 -20.94 13.03
N PRO A 185 5.97 -22.12 13.41
CA PRO A 185 5.75 -22.68 14.74
C PRO A 185 6.17 -21.70 15.84
N GLY A 186 5.28 -21.44 16.81
CA GLY A 186 5.50 -20.46 17.88
C GLY A 186 5.10 -19.02 17.55
N GLY A 187 4.77 -18.73 16.28
CA GLY A 187 4.35 -17.40 15.84
C GLY A 187 5.48 -16.38 15.77
N ALA A 188 5.12 -15.12 15.50
CA ALA A 188 6.06 -14.01 15.49
C ALA A 188 6.38 -13.55 16.91
N THR A 189 7.65 -13.23 17.18
CA THR A 189 8.11 -12.55 18.40
C THR A 189 7.38 -11.21 18.55
N PHE A 190 7.32 -10.46 17.46
CA PHE A 190 6.42 -9.32 17.29
C PHE A 190 6.02 -9.20 15.82
N THR A 191 4.90 -8.53 15.57
CA THR A 191 4.40 -8.23 14.23
C THR A 191 4.27 -6.73 14.07
N LEU A 192 4.88 -6.18 13.02
CA LEU A 192 4.67 -4.81 12.56
C LEU A 192 3.44 -4.78 11.64
N ILE A 193 2.48 -3.92 11.95
CA ILE A 193 1.15 -3.90 11.33
C ILE A 193 0.88 -2.50 10.78
N ALA A 194 0.49 -2.43 9.51
CA ALA A 194 -0.02 -1.20 8.90
C ALA A 194 -0.99 -1.50 7.75
N PRO A 195 -1.87 -0.52 7.40
CA PRO A 195 -2.70 -0.59 6.21
C PRO A 195 -1.89 -0.77 4.92
N ALA A 196 -2.47 -1.41 3.91
CA ALA A 196 -1.83 -1.62 2.61
C ALA A 196 -1.32 -0.31 1.98
N VAL A 197 -2.10 0.76 2.07
CA VAL A 197 -1.71 2.08 1.55
C VAL A 197 -0.47 2.64 2.27
N THR A 198 -0.31 2.39 3.57
CA THR A 198 0.85 2.84 4.34
C THR A 198 2.13 2.13 3.90
N TRP A 199 2.05 0.83 3.58
CA TRP A 199 3.16 0.09 2.99
C TRP A 199 3.56 0.65 1.62
N VAL A 200 2.58 0.90 0.76
CA VAL A 200 2.78 1.50 -0.57
C VAL A 200 3.40 2.90 -0.44
N ASP A 201 2.84 3.77 0.40
CA ASP A 201 3.34 5.12 0.64
C ASP A 201 4.77 5.10 1.18
N LEU A 202 5.09 4.19 2.12
CA LEU A 202 6.43 4.03 2.66
C LEU A 202 7.42 3.55 1.60
N VAL A 203 7.06 2.55 0.80
CA VAL A 203 7.98 1.92 -0.17
C VAL A 203 8.27 2.84 -1.37
N PHE A 204 7.25 3.58 -1.83
CA PHE A 204 7.38 4.47 -2.98
C PHE A 204 7.74 5.92 -2.64
N ALA A 205 7.83 6.30 -1.35
CA ALA A 205 8.27 7.64 -0.96
C ALA A 205 9.66 7.99 -1.52
N GLU A 206 9.93 9.28 -1.76
CA GLU A 206 11.23 9.77 -2.25
C GLU A 206 12.38 9.41 -1.29
N ARG A 207 12.13 9.50 0.02
CA ARG A 207 13.09 9.22 1.09
C ARG A 207 12.61 8.09 1.97
N ASN A 208 13.54 7.36 2.59
CA ASN A 208 13.19 6.42 3.64
C ASN A 208 12.87 7.21 4.91
N ASP A 209 11.59 7.35 5.22
CA ASP A 209 11.08 8.01 6.42
C ASP A 209 10.39 7.03 7.39
N PHE A 210 10.71 5.74 7.28
CA PHE A 210 10.13 4.67 8.11
C PHE A 210 10.10 5.01 9.59
N MET A 211 11.26 5.37 10.16
CA MET A 211 11.36 5.68 11.59
C MET A 211 10.47 6.86 11.99
N ARG A 212 10.36 7.89 11.13
CA ARG A 212 9.50 9.04 11.38
C ARG A 212 8.03 8.62 11.43
N ARG A 213 7.60 7.80 10.46
CA ARG A 213 6.23 7.28 10.35
C ARG A 213 5.86 6.32 11.47
N ALA A 214 6.80 5.48 11.89
CA ALA A 214 6.63 4.58 13.02
C ALA A 214 6.41 5.37 14.33
N ILE A 215 7.22 6.42 14.56
CA ILE A 215 7.07 7.30 15.72
C ILE A 215 5.74 8.08 15.70
N SER A 216 5.26 8.49 14.52
CA SER A 216 3.96 9.16 14.38
C SER A 216 2.75 8.21 14.47
N GLY A 217 2.96 6.91 14.67
CA GLY A 217 1.90 5.93 14.86
C GLY A 217 1.24 5.43 13.56
N GLU A 218 1.86 5.64 12.39
CA GLU A 218 1.36 5.04 11.13
C GLU A 218 1.51 3.52 11.11
N PHE A 219 2.40 2.99 11.95
CA PHE A 219 2.61 1.57 12.18
C PHE A 219 2.24 1.23 13.63
N SER A 220 1.60 0.09 13.80
CA SER A 220 1.36 -0.51 15.11
C SER A 220 2.17 -1.80 15.26
N SER A 221 2.40 -2.23 16.50
CA SER A 221 3.09 -3.50 16.78
C SER A 221 2.25 -4.37 17.70
N SER A 222 2.26 -5.69 17.50
CA SER A 222 1.72 -6.67 18.44
C SER A 222 2.80 -7.67 18.85
N GLY A 223 2.75 -8.19 20.07
CA GLY A 223 3.76 -9.13 20.59
C GLY A 223 4.74 -8.45 21.55
N ASP A 224 6.01 -8.83 21.50
CA ASP A 224 7.05 -8.28 22.38
C ASP A 224 7.47 -6.87 21.94
N GLY A 225 6.99 -5.86 22.67
CA GLY A 225 7.32 -4.46 22.41
C GLY A 225 8.78 -4.08 22.71
N TYR A 226 9.45 -4.80 23.63
CA TYR A 226 10.87 -4.57 23.90
C TYR A 226 11.72 -5.03 22.72
N GLU A 227 11.41 -6.22 22.17
CA GLU A 227 12.07 -6.72 20.98
C GLU A 227 11.79 -5.85 19.75
N TYR A 228 10.56 -5.33 19.58
CA TYR A 228 10.26 -4.34 18.54
C TYR A 228 11.19 -3.11 18.61
N LEU A 229 11.34 -2.50 19.80
CA LEU A 229 12.20 -1.32 19.98
C LEU A 229 13.67 -1.62 19.69
N ARG A 230 14.16 -2.79 20.11
CA ARG A 230 15.52 -3.27 19.85
C ARG A 230 15.78 -3.48 18.35
N LEU A 231 14.75 -3.82 17.59
CA LEU A 231 14.85 -4.22 16.19
C LEU A 231 14.47 -3.11 15.19
N THR A 232 14.32 -1.87 15.68
CA THR A 232 14.07 -0.69 14.84
C THR A 232 15.10 -0.50 13.73
N LYS A 233 16.41 -0.65 14.02
CA LYS A 233 17.48 -0.56 13.01
C LYS A 233 17.40 -1.70 11.96
N PRO A 234 17.31 -2.98 12.35
CA PRO A 234 17.05 -4.07 11.40
C PRO A 234 15.81 -3.87 10.53
N LEU A 235 14.71 -3.37 11.10
CA LEU A 235 13.49 -3.06 10.36
C LEU A 235 13.74 -1.96 9.32
N ASP A 236 14.45 -0.89 9.68
CA ASP A 236 14.82 0.17 8.73
C ASP A 236 15.63 -0.37 7.54
N ILE A 237 16.55 -1.32 7.78
CA ILE A 237 17.31 -1.99 6.72
C ILE A 237 16.37 -2.83 5.83
N ILE A 238 15.49 -3.64 6.41
CA ILE A 238 14.50 -4.42 5.64
C ILE A 238 13.66 -3.49 4.74
N ILE A 239 13.19 -2.36 5.27
CA ILE A 239 12.44 -1.37 4.50
C ILE A 239 13.30 -0.74 3.40
N ALA A 240 14.57 -0.45 3.65
CA ALA A 240 15.47 0.07 2.64
C ALA A 240 15.61 -0.90 1.45
N HIS A 241 15.74 -2.21 1.71
CA HIS A 241 15.77 -3.23 0.67
C HIS A 241 14.43 -3.35 -0.07
N ALA A 242 13.29 -3.30 0.63
CA ALA A 242 11.97 -3.29 -0.01
C ALA A 242 11.82 -2.10 -0.99
N ARG A 243 12.31 -0.93 -0.58
CA ARG A 243 12.32 0.29 -1.40
C ARG A 243 13.20 0.15 -2.63
N SER A 244 14.39 -0.42 -2.49
CA SER A 244 15.29 -0.67 -3.63
C SER A 244 14.65 -1.62 -4.65
N ALA A 245 14.07 -2.73 -4.21
CA ALA A 245 13.39 -3.68 -5.09
C ALA A 245 12.21 -3.03 -5.83
N ALA A 246 11.40 -2.23 -5.15
CA ALA A 246 10.29 -1.52 -5.77
C ALA A 246 10.75 -0.46 -6.79
N ARG A 247 11.89 0.21 -6.56
CA ARG A 247 12.47 1.18 -7.50
C ARG A 247 13.03 0.51 -8.74
N GLU A 248 13.69 -0.63 -8.59
CA GLU A 248 14.16 -1.44 -9.71
C GLU A 248 12.97 -1.87 -10.57
N TRP A 249 11.90 -2.36 -9.95
CA TRP A 249 10.62 -2.64 -10.61
C TRP A 249 10.09 -1.43 -11.40
N GLN A 250 10.07 -0.24 -10.79
CA GLN A 250 9.63 1.01 -11.44
C GLN A 250 10.48 1.42 -12.65
N SER A 251 11.78 1.13 -12.60
CA SER A 251 12.71 1.46 -13.68
C SER A 251 12.53 0.59 -14.93
N VAL A 252 11.82 -0.55 -14.83
CA VAL A 252 11.50 -1.41 -15.97
C VAL A 252 10.33 -0.81 -16.76
N SER A 253 10.58 -0.48 -18.03
CA SER A 253 9.66 0.14 -19.00
C SER A 253 8.20 -0.32 -18.85
N GLY A 254 7.27 0.65 -18.81
CA GLY A 254 5.82 0.42 -18.69
C GLY A 254 5.14 1.14 -17.51
N HIS A 255 5.87 1.94 -16.74
CA HIS A 255 5.32 2.71 -15.63
C HIS A 255 4.74 4.05 -16.09
N THR A 256 3.53 4.37 -15.66
CA THR A 256 3.07 5.76 -15.58
C THR A 256 3.86 6.40 -14.44
N LEU A 257 4.63 7.45 -14.73
CA LEU A 257 5.48 8.13 -13.75
C LEU A 257 4.67 8.51 -12.50
N PRO A 258 5.23 8.36 -11.29
CA PRO A 258 4.58 8.89 -10.10
C PRO A 258 4.45 10.41 -10.24
N LEU A 259 3.24 10.93 -10.04
CA LEU A 259 3.03 12.35 -9.79
C LEU A 259 3.83 12.70 -8.55
N THR A 260 4.96 13.38 -8.76
CA THR A 260 5.70 14.08 -7.71
C THR A 260 4.82 15.26 -7.30
N CYS A 261 3.84 15.02 -6.44
CA CYS A 261 3.24 16.12 -5.69
C CYS A 261 4.30 16.60 -4.70
N GLY A 262 4.97 17.68 -5.07
CA GLY A 262 5.94 18.38 -4.24
C GLY A 262 5.30 18.76 -2.92
N ARG A 263 5.57 17.97 -1.89
CA ARG A 263 5.39 18.39 -0.50
C ARG A 263 6.66 19.15 -0.10
N GLU A 264 6.83 20.34 -0.66
CA GLU A 264 7.72 21.34 -0.06
C GLU A 264 7.10 21.73 1.28
N ALA A 265 7.67 21.19 2.35
CA ALA A 265 7.50 21.76 3.68
C ALA A 265 8.06 23.19 3.63
N ARG A 266 7.18 24.18 3.73
CA ARG A 266 7.62 25.54 4.08
C ARG A 266 8.07 25.54 5.56
N PRO A 267 9.11 26.33 5.89
CA PRO A 267 9.74 26.36 7.21
C PRO A 267 8.81 26.82 8.32
#